data_AF-A0A2S5C4M5-F1
#
_entry.id   AF-A0A2S5C4M5-F1
#
_cell.length_a   1.000
_cell.length_b   1.000
_cell.length_c   1.000
_cell.angle_alpha   90.00
_cell.angle_beta   90.00
_cell.angle_gamma   90.00
#
_symmetry.space_group_name_H-M   'P 1'
#
loop_
_entity.id
_entity.type
_entity.pdbx_description
1 polymer ?
#
loop_
_entity_poly.entity_id
_entity_poly.type
_entity_poly.pdbx_seq_one_letter_code
_entity_poly.pdbx_strand_id
1 'polypeptide(L)'
;MRWKPVLNWKVALSCFLLVALAFAGLRIIQTPTAPQSNVEGFMQLGFYDLMSKRKEIYDSHMQTVNGSIMTTITSPNDNRFVLKGKFTAINKQNSRLFFSYTPIYYSTAQKGLMIDGLVDMLLHIDVWMQPLNVGNQQLVVGQSGAIFLYPLKK
;
A
#
# COMPACT_ATOMS: atom_id res chain seq x y z
N MET A 1 -31.06 -23.88 -59.08
CA MET A 1 -30.96 -22.42 -58.86
C MET A 1 -30.11 -22.15 -57.62
N ARG A 2 -28.89 -21.61 -57.79
CA ARG A 2 -28.01 -21.25 -56.66
C ARG A 2 -28.25 -19.77 -56.33
N TRP A 3 -28.93 -19.51 -55.23
CA TRP A 3 -29.18 -18.15 -54.74
C TRP A 3 -27.87 -17.57 -54.22
N LYS A 4 -27.36 -16.51 -54.85
CA LYS A 4 -26.25 -15.72 -54.31
C LYS A 4 -26.84 -14.74 -53.29
N PRO A 5 -26.51 -14.83 -52.00
CA PRO A 5 -26.98 -13.84 -51.04
C PRO A 5 -26.28 -12.52 -51.36
N VAL A 6 -27.06 -11.50 -51.73
CA VAL A 6 -26.55 -10.13 -51.86
C VAL A 6 -26.32 -9.63 -50.44
N LEU A 7 -25.06 -9.61 -50.02
CA LEU A 7 -24.66 -9.14 -48.70
C LEU A 7 -24.98 -7.65 -48.61
N ASN A 8 -26.06 -7.33 -47.89
CA ASN A 8 -26.51 -5.96 -47.73
C ASN A 8 -25.56 -5.23 -46.78
N TRP A 9 -24.58 -4.52 -47.34
CA TRP A 9 -23.44 -3.93 -46.62
C TRP A 9 -23.87 -3.06 -45.43
N LYS A 10 -25.04 -2.40 -45.51
CA LYS A 10 -25.60 -1.61 -44.41
C LYS A 10 -25.97 -2.46 -43.19
N VAL A 11 -26.47 -3.68 -43.40
CA VAL A 11 -26.80 -4.64 -42.33
C VAL A 11 -25.52 -5.22 -41.72
N ALA A 12 -24.53 -5.53 -42.56
CA ALA A 12 -23.22 -6.00 -42.08
C ALA A 12 -22.52 -4.93 -41.20
N LEU A 13 -22.58 -3.66 -41.63
CA LEU A 13 -22.02 -2.54 -40.86
C LEU A 13 -22.75 -2.33 -39.52
N SER A 14 -24.07 -2.45 -39.52
CA SER A 14 -24.89 -2.33 -38.30
C SER A 14 -24.60 -3.46 -37.31
N CYS A 15 -24.49 -4.71 -37.77
CA CYS A 15 -24.09 -5.83 -36.92
C CYS A 15 -22.68 -5.64 -36.37
N PHE A 16 -21.72 -5.15 -37.18
CA PHE A 16 -20.36 -4.91 -36.72
C PHE A 16 -20.30 -3.84 -35.63
N LEU A 17 -21.06 -2.74 -35.78
CA LEU A 17 -21.17 -1.68 -34.78
C LEU A 17 -21.77 -2.19 -33.47
N LEU A 18 -22.81 -3.03 -33.53
CA LEU A 18 -23.43 -3.62 -32.34
C LEU A 18 -22.47 -4.57 -31.61
N VAL A 19 -21.70 -5.37 -32.33
CA VAL A 19 -20.68 -6.25 -31.74
C VAL A 19 -19.55 -5.43 -31.11
N ALA A 20 -19.10 -4.36 -31.76
CA ALA A 20 -18.07 -3.46 -31.22
C ALA A 20 -18.55 -2.73 -29.95
N LEU A 21 -19.81 -2.28 -29.91
CA LEU A 21 -20.43 -1.67 -28.72
C LEU A 21 -20.58 -2.69 -27.58
N ALA A 22 -20.98 -3.92 -27.87
CA ALA A 22 -21.05 -4.98 -26.87
C ALA A 22 -19.65 -5.33 -26.30
N PHE A 23 -18.62 -5.38 -27.15
CA PHE A 23 -17.24 -5.60 -26.73
C PHE A 23 -16.67 -4.43 -25.91
N ALA A 24 -16.99 -3.19 -26.29
CA ALA A 24 -16.60 -2.00 -25.54
C ALA A 24 -17.32 -1.94 -24.17
N GLY A 25 -18.61 -2.29 -24.13
CA GLY A 25 -19.38 -2.39 -22.89
C GLY A 25 -18.83 -3.45 -21.93
N LEU A 26 -18.43 -4.62 -22.45
CA LEU A 26 -17.80 -5.66 -21.62
C LEU A 26 -16.47 -5.20 -20.99
N ARG A 27 -15.70 -4.36 -21.69
CA ARG A 27 -14.43 -3.80 -21.18
C ARG A 27 -14.63 -2.78 -20.07
N ILE A 28 -15.77 -2.08 -20.05
CA ILE A 28 -16.09 -1.07 -19.02
C ILE A 28 -16.61 -1.72 -17.73
N ILE A 29 -17.28 -2.87 -17.83
CA ILE A 29 -17.86 -3.58 -16.67
C ILE A 29 -16.78 -4.39 -15.89
N GLN A 30 -15.63 -4.66 -16.51
CA GLN A 30 -14.56 -5.47 -15.93
C GLN A 30 -13.39 -4.64 -15.38
N THR A 31 -13.61 -3.51 -14.71
CA THR A 31 -12.65 -3.06 -13.69
C THR A 31 -12.92 -3.87 -12.43
N PRO A 32 -12.14 -4.94 -12.14
CA PRO A 32 -12.28 -5.59 -10.86
C PRO A 32 -11.80 -4.54 -9.86
N THR A 33 -12.73 -4.00 -9.08
CA THR A 33 -12.35 -3.35 -7.83
C THR A 33 -11.81 -4.48 -6.99
N ALA A 34 -10.51 -4.73 -7.09
CA ALA A 34 -9.85 -5.74 -6.27
C ALA A 34 -10.24 -5.43 -4.82
N PRO A 35 -10.81 -6.39 -4.08
CA PRO A 35 -11.17 -6.15 -2.70
C PRO A 35 -9.90 -5.63 -2.00
N GLN A 36 -10.02 -4.49 -1.33
CA GLN A 36 -8.96 -3.98 -0.48
C GLN A 36 -8.77 -5.03 0.62
N SER A 37 -7.88 -5.98 0.39
CA SER A 37 -7.60 -7.00 1.38
C SER A 37 -6.99 -6.28 2.57
N ASN A 38 -7.63 -6.37 3.74
CA ASN A 38 -7.02 -5.95 4.99
C ASN A 38 -5.84 -6.88 5.23
N VAL A 39 -4.65 -6.41 4.85
CA VAL A 39 -3.41 -7.14 5.06
C VAL A 39 -2.83 -6.68 6.39
N GLU A 40 -2.46 -7.66 7.21
CA GLU A 40 -1.74 -7.47 8.46
C GLU A 40 -0.29 -7.92 8.32
N GLY A 41 0.61 -7.20 8.98
CA GLY A 41 2.04 -7.48 9.02
C GLY A 41 2.59 -7.21 10.40
N PHE A 42 3.45 -8.10 10.87
CA PHE A 42 4.14 -7.98 12.14
C PHE A 42 5.63 -7.92 11.88
N MET A 43 6.30 -6.92 12.47
CA MET A 43 7.75 -6.78 12.38
C MET A 43 8.32 -6.27 13.70
N GLN A 44 9.58 -6.56 13.95
CA GLN A 44 10.29 -6.02 15.10
C GLN A 44 11.30 -4.96 14.63
N LEU A 45 11.29 -3.81 15.28
CA LEU A 45 12.21 -2.71 15.07
C LEU A 45 13.24 -2.70 16.19
N GLY A 46 14.50 -2.48 15.86
CA GLY A 46 15.58 -2.43 16.83
C GLY A 46 16.49 -1.23 16.58
N PHE A 47 16.83 -0.52 17.66
CA PHE A 47 17.82 0.55 17.64
C PHE A 47 18.98 0.15 18.55
N TYR A 48 20.20 0.43 18.10
CA TYR A 48 21.40 0.14 18.87
C TYR A 48 22.37 1.30 18.75
N ASP A 49 22.73 1.89 19.88
CA ASP A 49 23.79 2.89 19.98
C ASP A 49 25.10 2.20 20.39
N LEU A 50 26.10 2.31 19.50
CA LEU A 50 27.43 1.75 19.70
C LEU A 50 28.18 2.41 20.86
N MET A 51 28.00 3.72 21.05
CA MET A 51 28.78 4.49 22.05
C MET A 51 28.27 4.21 23.47
N SER A 52 26.96 4.27 23.67
CA SER A 52 26.35 3.99 24.98
C SER A 52 26.04 2.50 25.22
N LYS A 53 26.23 1.63 24.21
CA LYS A 53 25.83 0.21 24.23
C LYS A 53 24.35 0.02 24.59
N ARG A 54 23.53 1.02 24.27
CA ARG A 54 22.09 1.00 24.54
C ARG A 54 21.36 0.34 23.39
N LYS A 55 20.43 -0.56 23.73
CA LYS A 55 19.56 -1.25 22.80
C LYS A 55 18.10 -0.93 23.10
N GLU A 56 17.33 -0.65 22.07
CA GLU A 56 15.87 -0.57 22.14
C GLU A 56 15.27 -1.55 21.13
N ILE A 57 14.19 -2.21 21.52
CA ILE A 57 13.44 -3.15 20.67
C ILE A 57 11.98 -2.77 20.77
N TYR A 58 11.28 -2.78 19.65
CA TYR A 58 9.86 -2.47 19.56
C TYR A 58 9.16 -3.45 18.65
N ASP A 59 7.97 -3.86 19.04
CA ASP A 59 7.08 -4.66 18.20
C ASP A 59 6.19 -3.72 17.40
N SER A 60 6.14 -3.92 16.10
CA SER A 60 5.40 -3.10 15.15
C SER A 60 4.35 -3.95 14.45
N HIS A 61 3.09 -3.56 14.61
CA HIS A 61 1.96 -4.12 13.91
C HIS A 61 1.48 -3.12 12.85
N MET A 62 1.38 -3.58 11.61
CA MET A 62 0.92 -2.81 10.47
C MET A 62 -0.34 -3.45 9.88
N GLN A 63 -1.36 -2.65 9.62
CA GLN A 63 -2.60 -3.11 9.02
C GLN A 63 -3.02 -2.16 7.91
N THR A 64 -3.35 -2.70 6.74
CA THR A 64 -3.96 -1.90 5.68
C THR A 64 -5.45 -1.76 5.94
N VAL A 65 -5.93 -0.53 6.14
CA VAL A 65 -7.36 -0.21 6.34
C VAL A 65 -7.75 0.90 5.37
N ASN A 66 -8.75 0.64 4.52
CA ASN A 66 -9.27 1.60 3.52
C ASN A 66 -8.18 2.18 2.58
N GLY A 67 -7.08 1.47 2.35
CA GLY A 67 -5.96 1.93 1.51
C GLY A 67 -5.04 2.94 2.20
N SER A 68 -5.06 2.99 3.53
CA SER A 68 -4.01 3.59 4.37
C SER A 68 -3.37 2.49 5.20
N ILE A 69 -2.12 2.69 5.61
CA ILE A 69 -1.41 1.74 6.48
C ILE A 69 -1.48 2.28 7.89
N MET A 70 -2.24 1.61 8.75
CA MET A 70 -2.28 1.86 10.18
C MET A 70 -1.09 1.16 10.82
N THR A 71 -0.32 1.86 11.65
CA THR A 71 0.81 1.29 12.38
C THR A 71 0.62 1.46 13.88
N THR A 72 0.95 0.42 14.63
CA THR A 72 0.99 0.42 16.09
C THR A 72 2.31 -0.17 16.52
N ILE A 73 3.11 0.62 17.22
CA ILE A 73 4.42 0.25 17.74
C ILE A 73 4.34 0.25 19.26
N THR A 74 4.74 -0.86 19.87
CA THR A 74 4.73 -1.10 21.32
C THR A 74 6.10 -1.56 21.78
N SER A 75 6.43 -1.32 23.05
CA SER A 75 7.66 -1.83 23.65
C SER A 75 7.37 -3.11 24.42
N PRO A 76 8.10 -4.22 24.18
CA PRO A 76 8.02 -5.41 25.03
C PRO A 76 8.53 -5.14 26.45
N ASN A 77 9.35 -4.09 26.64
CA ASN A 77 9.96 -3.73 27.92
C ASN A 77 9.23 -2.58 28.65
N ASP A 78 8.31 -1.89 27.99
CA ASP A 78 7.56 -0.77 28.56
C ASP A 78 6.11 -0.76 28.06
N ASN A 79 5.19 -1.23 28.91
CA ASN A 79 3.77 -1.29 28.60
C ASN A 79 3.09 0.09 28.47
N ARG A 80 3.78 1.16 28.89
CA ARG A 80 3.30 2.54 28.72
C ARG A 80 3.72 3.13 27.38
N PHE A 81 4.67 2.50 26.68
CA PHE A 81 5.09 2.93 25.36
C PHE A 81 4.10 2.47 24.29
N VAL A 82 3.42 3.43 23.65
CA VAL A 82 2.55 3.18 22.51
C VAL A 82 2.69 4.30 21.51
N LEU A 83 3.02 3.95 20.27
CA LEU A 83 3.05 4.85 19.13
C LEU A 83 2.09 4.33 18.07
N LYS A 84 1.06 5.10 17.75
CA LYS A 84 0.12 4.81 16.67
C LYS A 84 0.18 5.90 15.62
N GLY A 85 0.16 5.50 14.37
CA GLY A 85 0.09 6.44 13.27
C GLY A 85 -0.50 5.82 12.02
N LYS A 86 -0.65 6.67 11.02
CA LYS A 86 -1.26 6.31 9.74
C LYS A 86 -0.38 6.83 8.62
N PHE A 87 0.00 5.93 7.71
CA PHE A 87 0.57 6.29 6.43
C PHE A 87 -0.52 6.42 5.39
N THR A 88 -0.61 7.59 4.77
CA THR A 88 -1.56 7.88 3.70
C THR A 88 -0.79 8.04 2.41
N ALA A 89 -1.18 7.33 1.36
CA ALA A 89 -0.55 7.47 0.05
C ALA A 89 -0.80 8.88 -0.50
N ILE A 90 0.26 9.55 -0.97
CA ILE A 90 0.22 10.91 -1.51
C ILE A 90 0.19 10.85 -3.03
N ASN A 91 1.27 10.35 -3.63
CA ASN A 91 1.46 10.30 -5.08
C ASN A 91 2.37 9.12 -5.47
N LYS A 92 2.41 8.85 -6.78
CA LYS A 92 3.30 7.86 -7.37
C LYS A 92 4.24 8.55 -8.35
N GLN A 93 5.55 8.42 -8.16
CA GLN A 93 6.57 9.00 -9.04
C GLN A 93 7.73 8.01 -9.21
N ASN A 94 8.25 7.87 -10.44
CA ASN A 94 9.40 6.99 -10.74
C ASN A 94 9.24 5.56 -10.20
N SER A 95 8.04 5.00 -10.35
CA SER A 95 7.69 3.68 -9.82
C SER A 95 7.81 3.55 -8.29
N ARG A 96 7.80 4.65 -7.54
CA ARG A 96 7.72 4.69 -6.08
C ARG A 96 6.40 5.29 -5.65
N LEU A 97 5.84 4.78 -4.55
CA LEU A 97 4.64 5.31 -3.92
C LEU A 97 5.07 6.09 -2.67
N PHE A 98 4.70 7.36 -2.59
CA PHE A 98 5.04 8.22 -1.46
C PHE A 98 3.89 8.23 -0.46
N PHE A 99 4.24 8.28 0.82
CA PHE A 99 3.34 8.26 1.94
C PHE A 99 3.69 9.36 2.93
N SER A 100 2.67 10.07 3.41
CA SER A 100 2.79 10.97 4.56
C SER A 100 2.40 10.22 5.82
N TYR A 101 3.15 10.44 6.90
CA TYR A 101 2.82 9.91 8.21
C TYR A 101 1.98 10.92 8.99
N THR A 102 0.89 10.45 9.60
CA THR A 102 0.08 11.23 10.53
C THR A 102 0.09 10.52 11.89
N PRO A 103 0.58 11.15 12.97
CA PRO A 103 0.51 10.57 14.29
C PRO A 103 -0.96 10.53 14.76
N ILE A 104 -1.36 9.41 15.37
CA ILE A 104 -2.69 9.25 15.97
C ILE A 104 -2.58 9.26 17.49
N TYR A 105 -1.56 8.60 18.02
CA TYR A 105 -1.33 8.51 19.45
C TYR A 105 0.14 8.32 19.74
N TYR A 106 0.67 9.03 20.72
CA TYR A 106 2.01 8.82 21.24
C TYR A 106 1.99 8.93 22.75
N SER A 107 2.47 7.89 23.42
CA SER A 107 2.59 7.84 24.87
C SER A 107 3.87 7.12 25.25
N THR A 108 4.63 7.72 26.16
CA THR A 108 5.85 7.16 26.73
C THR A 108 6.07 7.74 28.12
N ALA A 109 6.61 6.95 29.03
CA ALA A 109 7.09 7.42 30.33
C ALA A 109 8.58 7.80 30.31
N GLN A 110 9.31 7.39 29.27
CA GLN A 110 10.74 7.57 29.12
C GLN A 110 11.03 8.71 28.15
N LYS A 111 12.10 9.47 28.41
CA LYS A 111 12.59 10.55 27.55
C LYS A 111 13.89 10.13 26.87
N GLY A 112 14.15 10.66 25.67
CA GLY A 112 15.39 10.41 24.95
C GLY A 112 15.49 8.96 24.49
N LEU A 113 14.40 8.43 23.94
CA LEU A 113 14.39 7.14 23.27
C LEU A 113 15.00 7.31 21.88
N MET A 114 15.73 6.32 21.38
CA MET A 114 16.27 6.38 20.02
C MET A 114 15.15 6.40 18.98
N ILE A 115 14.01 5.76 19.27
CA ILE A 115 12.82 5.81 18.41
C ILE A 115 12.27 7.24 18.24
N ASP A 116 12.56 8.17 19.16
CA ASP A 116 12.13 9.57 19.04
C ASP A 116 12.67 10.19 17.74
N GLY A 117 13.90 9.83 17.33
CA GLY A 117 14.49 10.29 16.07
C GLY A 117 13.78 9.73 14.83
N LEU A 118 13.30 8.48 14.89
CA LEU A 118 12.48 7.91 13.81
C LEU A 118 11.13 8.64 13.74
N VAL A 119 10.49 8.89 14.89
CA VAL A 119 9.21 9.62 14.95
C VAL A 119 9.36 11.02 14.38
N ASP A 120 10.40 11.76 14.80
CA ASP A 120 10.68 13.10 14.31
C ASP A 120 10.89 13.10 12.79
N MET A 121 11.67 12.16 12.26
CA MET A 121 11.86 12.00 10.83
C MET A 121 10.52 11.77 10.11
N LEU A 122 9.70 10.83 10.58
CA LEU A 122 8.40 10.52 9.98
C LEU A 122 7.45 11.72 9.95
N LEU A 123 7.54 12.62 10.93
CA LEU A 123 6.71 13.83 10.98
C LEU A 123 7.11 14.90 9.95
N HIS A 124 8.36 14.87 9.49
CA HIS A 124 8.92 15.93 8.64
C HIS A 124 9.22 15.50 7.21
N ILE A 125 9.24 14.19 6.92
CA ILE A 125 9.53 13.69 5.57
C ILE A 125 8.45 12.76 5.04
N ASP A 126 8.24 12.81 3.72
CA ASP A 126 7.46 11.80 3.01
C ASP A 126 8.30 10.53 2.80
N VAL A 127 7.75 9.39 3.19
CA VAL A 127 8.40 8.09 3.04
C VAL A 127 7.98 7.48 1.72
N TRP A 128 8.95 7.05 0.91
CA TRP A 128 8.66 6.31 -0.31
C TRP A 128 8.76 4.80 -0.09
N MET A 129 7.91 4.06 -0.81
CA MET A 129 7.89 2.61 -0.81
C MET A 129 7.87 2.14 -2.28
N GLN A 130 8.72 1.18 -2.60
CA GLN A 130 8.81 0.64 -3.95
C GLN A 130 7.89 -0.58 -4.09
N PRO A 131 6.84 -0.52 -4.93
CA PRO A 131 6.01 -1.66 -5.26
C PRO A 131 6.81 -2.72 -6.03
N LEU A 132 6.64 -3.96 -5.63
CA LEU A 132 7.18 -5.15 -6.28
C LEU A 132 6.04 -6.12 -6.57
N ASN A 133 6.02 -6.66 -7.78
CA ASN A 133 5.13 -7.76 -8.13
C ASN A 133 5.94 -9.05 -8.08
N VAL A 134 5.62 -9.92 -7.13
CA VAL A 134 6.24 -11.25 -7.03
C VAL A 134 5.15 -12.29 -7.25
N GLY A 135 5.17 -12.91 -8.43
CA GLY A 135 4.07 -13.77 -8.87
C GLY A 135 2.75 -13.00 -8.94
N ASN A 136 1.75 -13.46 -8.19
CA ASN A 136 0.42 -12.83 -8.12
C ASN A 136 0.22 -11.95 -6.87
N GLN A 137 1.28 -11.69 -6.10
CA GLN A 137 1.25 -10.87 -4.88
C GLN A 137 1.86 -9.49 -5.13
N GLN A 138 1.17 -8.46 -4.62
CA GLN A 138 1.68 -7.09 -4.59
C GLN A 138 2.36 -6.85 -3.26
N LEU A 139 3.67 -6.65 -3.33
CA LEU A 139 4.54 -6.30 -2.22
C LEU A 139 4.97 -4.85 -2.38
N VAL A 140 5.45 -4.29 -1.28
CA VAL A 140 6.08 -2.98 -1.24
C VAL A 140 7.27 -3.04 -0.31
N VAL A 141 8.34 -2.39 -0.72
CA VAL A 141 9.60 -2.32 0.02
C VAL A 141 9.80 -0.88 0.47
N GLY A 142 9.85 -0.66 1.77
CA GLY A 142 10.13 0.64 2.36
C GLY A 142 11.61 1.01 2.25
N GLN A 143 11.93 2.29 2.49
CA GLN A 143 13.30 2.81 2.51
C GLN A 143 14.24 2.05 3.46
N SER A 144 13.70 1.54 4.57
CA SER A 144 14.44 0.75 5.55
C SER A 144 14.72 -0.69 5.10
N GLY A 145 14.24 -1.10 3.92
CA GLY A 145 14.27 -2.49 3.45
C GLY A 145 13.13 -3.35 4.01
N ALA A 146 12.23 -2.79 4.82
CA ALA A 146 11.05 -3.49 5.31
C ALA A 146 10.12 -3.86 4.14
N ILE A 147 9.70 -5.13 4.08
CA ILE A 147 8.83 -5.66 3.03
C ILE A 147 7.47 -5.98 3.64
N PHE A 148 6.41 -5.47 3.03
CA PHE A 148 5.05 -5.73 3.46
C PHE A 148 4.15 -5.94 2.25
N LEU A 149 3.10 -6.73 2.47
CA LEU A 149 2.02 -6.90 1.51
C LEU A 149 1.16 -5.64 1.55
N TYR A 150 0.95 -4.99 0.40
CA TYR A 150 0.12 -3.81 0.30
C TYR A 150 -0.66 -3.87 -1.01
N PRO A 151 -2.00 -4.00 -0.95
CA PRO A 151 -2.81 -3.99 -2.16
C PRO A 151 -2.79 -2.59 -2.75
N LEU A 152 -2.04 -2.42 -3.85
CA LEU A 152 -2.02 -1.18 -4.60
C LEU A 152 -3.38 -1.07 -5.30
N LYS A 153 -4.05 0.08 -5.15
CA LYS A 153 -5.20 0.41 -5.99
C LYS A 153 -4.72 0.40 -7.45
N LYS A 154 -5.28 -0.51 -8.26
CA LYS A 154 -5.06 -0.56 -9.71
C LYS A 154 -5.79 0.58 -10.40
#